data_AF-A0A837RG68-F1
#
_entry.id   AF-A0A837RG68-F1
#
_cell.length_a   1.000
_cell.length_b   1.000
_cell.length_c   1.000
_cell.angle_alpha   90.00
_cell.angle_beta   90.00
_cell.angle_gamma   90.00
#
_symmetry.space_group_name_H-M   'P 1'
#
loop_
_entity.id
_entity.type
_entity.pdbx_description
1 polymer ?
#
loop_
_entity_poly.entity_id
_entity_poly.type
_entity_poly.pdbx_seq_one_letter_code
_entity_poly.pdbx_strand_id
1 'polypeptide(L)' 'MDVDATGSFIDSLTYWQAINLWATLLVAKNKSKSLKQARNEAEVKYSDIDKLKYELNEALNSPIYSQS' A
#
# COMPACT_ATOMS: atom_id res chain seq x y z
N MET A 1 15.85 1.28 8.21
CA MET A 1 15.19 2.14 7.22
C MET A 1 14.34 3.12 8.02
N ASP A 2 14.50 4.42 7.82
CA ASP A 2 13.84 5.43 8.66
C ASP A 2 12.32 5.33 8.43
N VAL A 3 11.58 4.92 9.45
CA VAL A 3 10.10 4.86 9.42
C VAL A 3 9.52 6.24 9.05
N ASP A 4 10.30 7.28 9.34
CA ASP A 4 10.03 8.69 9.08
C ASP A 4 9.98 9.06 7.58
N ALA A 5 10.82 8.43 6.73
CA ALA A 5 10.85 8.73 5.30
C ALA A 5 9.63 8.18 4.56
N THR A 6 9.19 6.96 4.92
CA THR A 6 7.98 6.34 4.38
C THR A 6 6.73 7.12 4.81
N GLY A 7 6.67 7.53 6.07
CA GLY A 7 5.59 8.37 6.59
C GLY A 7 5.48 9.69 5.83
N SER A 8 6.59 10.42 5.71
CA SER A 8 6.66 11.70 4.99
C SER A 8 6.26 11.57 3.51
N PHE A 9 6.65 10.48 2.85
CA PHE A 9 6.21 10.20 1.47
C PHE A 9 4.70 9.99 1.40
N ILE A 10 4.12 9.13 2.24
CA ILE A 10 2.67 8.87 2.25
C ILE A 10 1.89 10.15 2.54
N ASP A 11 2.34 10.96 3.49
CA ASP A 11 1.69 12.22 3.87
C ASP A 11 1.77 13.29 2.76
N SER A 12 2.73 13.15 1.82
CA SER A 12 2.83 14.02 0.63
C SER A 12 1.87 13.66 -0.50
N LEU A 13 1.23 12.48 -0.44
CA LEU A 13 0.36 12.00 -1.50
C LEU A 13 -1.02 12.67 -1.42
N THR A 14 -1.55 13.06 -2.58
CA THR A 14 -2.97 13.35 -2.70
C THR A 14 -3.80 12.09 -2.42
N TYR A 15 -5.07 12.28 -2.05
CA TYR A 15 -6.03 11.19 -1.83
C TYR A 15 -5.93 10.11 -2.92
N TRP A 16 -6.05 10.49 -4.20
CA TRP A 16 -6.03 9.52 -5.30
C TRP A 16 -4.67 8.85 -5.52
N GLN A 17 -3.56 9.54 -5.24
CA GLN A 17 -2.22 8.93 -5.31
C GLN A 17 -2.06 7.86 -4.24
N ALA A 18 -2.51 8.13 -3.01
CA ALA A 18 -2.47 7.17 -1.92
C ALA A 18 -3.41 5.97 -2.17
N ILE A 19 -4.61 6.19 -2.70
CA ILE A 19 -5.53 5.10 -3.13
C ILE A 19 -4.86 4.21 -4.19
N ASN A 20 -4.24 4.80 -5.21
CA ASN A 20 -3.61 4.04 -6.29
C ASN A 20 -2.39 3.26 -5.79
N LEU A 21 -1.60 3.84 -4.88
CA LEU A 21 -0.49 3.14 -4.23
C LEU A 21 -1.01 1.95 -3.42
N TRP A 22 -2.02 2.15 -2.58
CA TRP A 22 -2.57 1.07 -1.75
C TRP A 22 -3.16 -0.06 -2.61
N ALA A 23 -3.91 0.28 -3.66
CA ALA A 23 -4.42 -0.70 -4.60
C ALA A 23 -3.29 -1.53 -5.25
N THR A 24 -2.18 -0.88 -5.59
CA THR A 24 -1.00 -1.56 -6.15
C THR A 24 -0.38 -2.53 -5.13
N LEU A 25 -0.21 -2.10 -3.88
CA LEU A 25 0.29 -2.95 -2.80
C LEU A 25 -0.63 -4.17 -2.56
N LEU A 26 -1.94 -3.99 -2.58
CA LEU A 26 -2.92 -5.06 -2.41
C LEU A 26 -2.87 -6.10 -3.54
N VAL A 27 -2.73 -5.66 -4.80
CA VAL A 27 -2.57 -6.57 -5.95
C VAL A 27 -1.24 -7.31 -5.89
N ALA A 28 -0.17 -6.64 -5.48
CA ALA A 28 1.14 -7.27 -5.32
C ALA A 28 1.12 -8.38 -4.25
N LYS A 29 0.39 -8.17 -3.15
CA LYS A 29 0.21 -9.16 -2.08
C LYS A 29 -0.76 -10.29 -2.45
N ASN A 30 -1.75 -10.02 -3.29
CA ASN A 30 -2.74 -11.01 -3.71
C ASN A 30 -2.97 -10.95 -5.22
N LYS A 31 -2.26 -11.79 -5.98
CA LYS A 31 -2.34 -11.85 -7.44
C LYS A 31 -3.72 -12.23 -7.99
N SER A 32 -4.61 -12.81 -7.18
CA SER A 32 -5.98 -13.13 -7.59
C SER A 32 -6.93 -11.92 -7.50
N LYS A 33 -6.52 -10.85 -6.80
CA LYS A 33 -7.31 -9.64 -6.62
C LYS A 33 -7.21 -8.76 -7.86
N SER A 34 -8.35 -8.38 -8.44
CA SER A 34 -8.37 -7.41 -9.54
C SER A 34 -8.03 -6.00 -9.05
N LEU A 35 -7.44 -5.18 -9.92
CA LEU A 35 -7.16 -3.78 -9.61
C LEU A 35 -8.41 -3.00 -9.19
N LYS A 36 -9.57 -3.29 -9.80
CA LYS A 36 -10.85 -2.66 -9.43
C LYS A 36 -11.26 -2.99 -8.00
N GLN A 37 -11.18 -4.27 -7.61
CA GLN A 37 -11.46 -4.68 -6.23
C GLN A 37 -10.47 -4.03 -5.25
N ALA A 38 -9.19 -3.96 -5.63
CA ALA A 38 -8.15 -3.35 -4.80
C ALA A 38 -8.37 -1.84 -4.60
N ARG A 39 -8.82 -1.11 -5.62
CA ARG A 39 -9.16 0.32 -5.51
C ARG A 39 -10.37 0.54 -4.60
N ASN A 40 -11.45 -0.23 -4.78
CA ASN A 40 -12.62 -0.15 -3.90
C ASN A 40 -12.25 -0.43 -2.43
N GLU A 41 -11.39 -1.43 -2.20
CA GLU A 41 -10.91 -1.75 -0.86
C GLU A 41 -10.01 -0.64 -0.27
N ALA A 42 -9.13 -0.06 -1.08
CA ALA A 42 -8.30 1.07 -0.67
C ALA A 42 -9.13 2.31 -0.31
N GLU A 43 -10.19 2.59 -1.06
CA GLU A 43 -11.10 3.72 -0.79
C GLU A 43 -11.79 3.56 0.57
N VAL A 44 -12.28 2.36 0.88
CA VAL A 44 -12.92 2.04 2.17
C VAL A 44 -11.91 2.13 3.32
N LYS A 45 -10.67 1.69 3.09
CA LYS A 45 -9.62 1.65 4.13
C LYS A 45 -8.87 2.96 4.31
N TYR A 46 -9.04 3.94 3.42
CA TYR A 46 -8.27 5.19 3.42
C TYR A 46 -8.34 5.97 4.74
N SER A 47 -9.43 5.83 5.51
CA SER A 47 -9.53 6.41 6.86
C SER A 47 -8.46 5.93 7.83
N ASP A 48 -7.78 4.83 7.52
CA ASP A 48 -6.66 4.25 8.26
C ASP A 48 -5.35 4.42 7.47
N ILE A 49 -4.91 5.66 7.31
CA ILE A 49 -3.72 6.00 6.52
C ILE A 49 -2.43 5.42 7.11
N ASP A 50 -2.38 5.20 8.43
CA ASP A 50 -1.25 4.59 9.11
C ASP A 50 -1.04 3.13 8.65
N LYS A 51 -2.13 2.44 8.30
CA LYS A 51 -2.04 1.14 7.66
C LYS A 51 -1.35 1.20 6.31
N LEU A 52 -1.57 2.24 5.50
CA LEU A 52 -0.84 2.40 4.23
C LEU A 52 0.68 2.56 4.47
N LYS A 53 1.08 3.31 5.51
CA LYS A 53 2.49 3.46 5.90
C LYS A 53 3.10 2.11 6.27
N TYR A 54 2.40 1.31 7.08
CA TYR A 54 2.81 -0.04 7.43
C TYR A 54 2.92 -0.95 6.20
N GLU A 55 1.90 -0.97 5.33
CA GLU A 55 1.86 -1.82 4.13
C GLU A 55 3.00 -1.51 3.15
N LEU A 56 3.33 -0.23 2.98
CA LEU A 56 4.48 0.20 2.17
C LEU A 56 5.81 -0.20 2.82
N ASN A 57 5.95 0.02 4.13
CA ASN A 57 7.16 -0.38 4.85
C ASN A 57 7.41 -1.89 4.76
N GLU A 58 6.36 -2.70 4.94
CA GLU A 58 6.42 -4.15 4.76
C GLU A 58 6.83 -4.52 3.33
N ALA A 59 6.26 -3.87 2.31
CA ALA A 59 6.59 -4.16 0.91
C ALA A 59 8.05 -3.82 0.55
N LEU A 60 8.64 -2.79 1.18
CA LEU A 60 10.03 -2.39 0.95
C LEU A 60 11.04 -3.27 1.71
N ASN A 61 10.65 -3.81 2.87
CA ASN A 61 11.56 -4.53 3.77
C ASN A 61 11.33 -6.04 3.81
N SER A 62 10.21 -6.54 3.27
CA SER A 62 9.99 -7.97 3.12
C SER A 62 10.63 -8.45 1.82
N PRO A 63 11.34 -9.59 1.82
CA PRO A 63 11.70 -10.22 0.57
C PRO A 63 10.40 -10.46 -0.22
N ILE A 64 10.40 -10.08 -1.50
CA ILE A 64 9.36 -10.50 -2.44
C ILE A 64 9.33 -12.02 -2.34
N TYR A 65 8.27 -12.58 -1.74
CA TYR A 65 8.16 -14.00 -1.45
C TYR A 65 8.82 -14.81 -2.56
N SER A 66 9.95 -15.43 -2.20
CA SER A 66 10.53 -16.54 -2.94
C SER A 66 9.39 -17.47 -3.27
N GLN A 67 9.16 -17.64 -4.57
CA GLN A 67 8.16 -18.56 -5.08
C GLN A 67 8.34 -19.90 -4.35
N SER A 68 7.34 -20.26 -3.54
CA SER A 68 7.19 -21.56 -2.90
C SER A 68 5.82 -22.07 -3.31
#